data_AF-A0A3E4KTQ8-F1
#
_entry.id   AF-A0A3E4KTQ8-F1
#
_cell.length_a   1.000
_cell.length_b   1.000
_cell.length_c   1.000
_cell.angle_alpha   90.00
_cell.angle_beta   90.00
_cell.angle_gamma   90.00
#
_symmetry.space_group_name_H-M   'P 1'
#
loop_
_entity.id
_entity.type
_entity.pdbx_description
1 polymer ?
#
loop_
_entity_poly.entity_id
_entity_poly.type
_entity_poly.pdbx_seq_one_letter_code
_entity_poly.pdbx_strand_id
1 'polypeptide(L)'
;MMSKTSFTKYFLIAFTLMFISSGLSAGTFGSDGKKKGKEKKEELSADGPYVLYQPDGKTRVISVDKKGKIIDTTYVVLPEDFILHVVDHKGQFPFDVRLHPVKRPDWKYRQPEKVFVMSDPHGKLDCVISLLQGNGIIDKNYKWSFGNNHLMVIGDIFDRGKDVPQIFWLFYKLEDEATKAGGTVSFLLGNHEPLVLANDLRYTKDKYKVLAQKLNMNYPELFGPDTELGKWLGTRNTMQIIGRDLYVHAGLGKNFYDRNLSIPTVNEEMSKALFMNKKERRALSPLTAFLYGNDGPIWYRGLVRTDAKYHPMAQDSLQMVMERYKVKHIIVGHTIFKDISTFYDGKVIGVNVDNKENQKKKRGRALLIDKNTYFVVGDKGILQKL
;
A
#
# COMPACT_ATOMS: atom_id res chain seq x y z
N MET A 1 -60.97 -30.40 49.89
CA MET A 1 -62.36 -29.90 49.80
C MET A 1 -62.35 -28.61 48.98
N MET A 2 -62.95 -28.63 47.78
CA MET A 2 -63.43 -27.51 46.94
C MET A 2 -62.50 -26.28 46.75
N SER A 3 -61.88 -26.11 45.57
CA SER A 3 -62.44 -25.48 44.34
C SER A 3 -62.18 -23.97 44.25
N LYS A 4 -61.40 -23.57 43.24
CA LYS A 4 -61.64 -22.43 42.29
C LYS A 4 -60.43 -22.32 41.34
N THR A 5 -60.47 -22.98 40.18
CA THR A 5 -60.86 -22.49 38.84
C THR A 5 -59.96 -21.42 38.19
N SER A 6 -59.32 -21.88 37.11
CA SER A 6 -59.10 -21.23 35.80
C SER A 6 -58.17 -20.01 35.70
N PHE A 7 -56.97 -20.25 35.16
CA PHE A 7 -56.18 -19.23 34.45
C PHE A 7 -55.97 -19.70 33.01
N THR A 8 -56.72 -19.12 32.09
CA THR A 8 -56.36 -19.11 30.66
C THR A 8 -56.75 -17.77 30.07
N LYS A 9 -55.76 -16.97 29.67
CA LYS A 9 -55.88 -15.96 28.62
C LYS A 9 -54.47 -15.58 28.14
N TYR A 10 -54.18 -15.99 26.91
CA TYR A 10 -53.04 -15.56 26.13
C TYR A 10 -53.11 -14.05 25.89
N PHE A 11 -52.01 -13.34 26.17
CA PHE A 11 -51.72 -12.02 25.61
C PHE A 11 -50.26 -12.03 25.17
N LEU A 12 -50.01 -12.23 23.88
CA LEU A 12 -48.73 -11.94 23.26
C LEU A 12 -48.77 -10.47 22.83
N ILE A 13 -48.00 -9.61 23.50
CA ILE A 13 -47.73 -8.23 23.06
C ILE A 13 -46.61 -8.32 22.02
N ALA A 14 -46.93 -7.93 20.78
CA ALA A 14 -45.95 -7.72 19.74
C ALA A 14 -45.14 -6.44 20.01
N PHE A 15 -43.83 -6.56 20.17
CA PHE A 15 -42.90 -5.43 20.10
C PHE A 15 -42.29 -5.39 18.70
N THR A 16 -42.73 -4.42 17.90
CA THR A 16 -42.10 -4.07 16.62
C THR A 16 -40.88 -3.20 16.91
N LEU A 17 -39.68 -3.73 16.69
CA LEU A 17 -38.45 -2.94 16.60
C LEU A 17 -38.06 -2.83 15.12
N MET A 18 -38.31 -1.66 14.54
CA MET A 18 -37.77 -1.26 13.24
C MET A 18 -36.24 -1.14 13.33
N PHE A 19 -35.52 -2.08 12.73
CA PHE A 19 -34.14 -1.88 12.35
C PHE A 19 -34.08 -1.36 10.91
N ILE A 20 -33.72 -0.09 10.76
CA ILE A 20 -33.26 0.45 9.47
C ILE A 20 -31.79 0.02 9.31
N SER A 21 -31.58 -1.13 8.66
CA SER A 21 -30.26 -1.55 8.18
C SER A 21 -30.18 -1.37 6.67
N SER A 22 -29.47 -0.34 6.21
CA SER A 22 -29.14 -0.17 4.80
C SER A 22 -27.82 -0.90 4.47
N GLY A 23 -27.91 -1.90 3.60
CA GLY A 23 -26.83 -2.18 2.64
C GLY A 23 -26.05 -3.49 2.73
N LEU A 24 -26.65 -4.63 3.11
CA LEU A 24 -26.20 -5.93 2.58
C LEU A 24 -27.10 -6.31 1.40
N SER A 25 -26.53 -6.40 0.19
CA SER A 25 -27.20 -7.07 -0.92
C SER A 25 -26.88 -8.56 -0.85
N ALA A 26 -27.75 -9.30 -0.16
CA ALA A 26 -27.84 -10.76 -0.28
C ALA A 26 -28.78 -11.08 -1.46
N GLY A 27 -28.30 -11.88 -2.39
CA GLY A 27 -29.02 -12.26 -3.60
C GLY A 27 -30.29 -13.04 -3.30
N THR A 28 -31.36 -12.69 -4.00
CA THR A 28 -32.58 -13.48 -4.10
C THR A 28 -32.34 -14.70 -4.99
N PHE A 29 -32.63 -15.89 -4.46
CA PHE A 29 -32.77 -17.12 -5.23
C PHE A 29 -34.05 -17.00 -6.08
N GLY A 30 -33.87 -16.66 -7.35
CA GLY A 30 -34.87 -16.80 -8.40
C GLY A 30 -34.52 -18.01 -9.26
N SER A 31 -35.40 -19.01 -9.26
CA SER A 31 -35.42 -20.10 -10.23
C SER A 31 -35.72 -19.51 -11.61
N ASP A 32 -34.69 -19.24 -12.39
CA ASP A 32 -34.78 -19.05 -13.84
C ASP A 32 -33.47 -19.46 -14.49
N GLY A 33 -33.55 -20.34 -15.48
CA GLY A 33 -32.41 -20.91 -16.20
C GLY A 33 -31.53 -19.86 -16.85
N LYS A 34 -30.51 -19.39 -16.12
CA LYS A 34 -29.47 -18.51 -16.67
C LYS A 34 -28.38 -19.36 -17.33
N LYS A 35 -28.28 -19.20 -18.65
CA LYS A 35 -27.09 -19.54 -19.45
C LYS A 35 -25.82 -19.13 -18.68
N LYS A 36 -24.91 -20.07 -18.44
CA LYS A 36 -23.53 -19.78 -18.00
C LYS A 36 -22.95 -18.75 -18.98
N GLY A 37 -22.87 -17.49 -18.56
CA GLY A 37 -22.14 -16.48 -19.32
C GLY A 37 -20.70 -16.96 -19.43
N LYS A 38 -20.17 -17.04 -20.66
CA LYS A 38 -18.74 -17.29 -20.88
C LYS A 38 -17.97 -16.27 -20.06
N GLU A 39 -17.23 -16.71 -19.04
CA GLU A 39 -16.23 -15.87 -18.38
C GLU A 39 -15.33 -15.31 -19.47
N LYS A 40 -15.36 -13.99 -19.65
CA LYS A 40 -14.52 -13.31 -20.64
C LYS A 40 -13.09 -13.47 -20.15
N LYS A 41 -12.33 -14.39 -20.77
CA LYS A 41 -10.94 -14.68 -20.42
C LYS A 41 -10.17 -13.35 -20.40
N GLU A 42 -9.72 -12.90 -19.23
CA GLU A 42 -9.04 -11.62 -19.12
C GLU A 42 -7.75 -11.68 -19.95
N GLU A 43 -7.62 -10.76 -20.92
CA GLU A 43 -6.50 -10.71 -21.84
C GLU A 43 -5.29 -10.03 -21.21
N LEU A 44 -4.10 -10.42 -21.68
CA LEU A 44 -2.87 -9.71 -21.35
C LEU A 44 -2.94 -8.28 -21.89
N SER A 45 -2.31 -7.38 -21.14
CA SER A 45 -2.11 -5.98 -21.49
C SER A 45 -0.66 -5.62 -21.17
N ALA A 46 -0.21 -4.43 -21.57
CA ALA A 46 1.19 -4.05 -21.37
C ALA A 46 1.60 -4.22 -19.89
N ASP A 47 2.77 -4.81 -19.64
CA ASP A 47 3.18 -5.19 -18.29
C ASP A 47 4.69 -5.36 -18.14
N GLY A 48 5.15 -5.30 -16.88
CA GLY A 48 6.57 -5.36 -16.55
C GLY A 48 7.30 -4.03 -16.82
N PRO A 49 8.61 -4.07 -17.13
CA PRO A 49 9.44 -5.27 -17.21
C PRO A 49 9.67 -5.94 -15.85
N TYR A 50 9.96 -7.24 -15.86
CA TYR A 50 10.40 -8.02 -14.70
C TYR A 50 11.84 -8.46 -14.95
N VAL A 51 12.75 -8.17 -14.03
CA VAL A 51 14.19 -8.47 -14.15
C VAL A 51 14.54 -9.53 -13.12
N LEU A 52 14.82 -10.76 -13.58
CA LEU A 52 15.08 -11.93 -12.76
C LEU A 52 16.55 -12.36 -12.91
N TYR A 53 17.27 -12.50 -11.80
CA TYR A 53 18.66 -12.95 -11.76
C TYR A 53 18.73 -14.46 -11.58
N GLN A 54 19.41 -15.14 -12.49
CA GLN A 54 19.53 -16.59 -12.49
C GLN A 54 20.76 -17.04 -11.69
N PRO A 55 20.74 -18.24 -11.08
CA PRO A 55 21.87 -18.76 -10.30
C PRO A 55 23.18 -18.91 -11.09
N ASP A 56 23.09 -19.06 -12.41
CA ASP A 56 24.24 -19.15 -13.32
C ASP A 56 24.81 -17.78 -13.73
N GLY A 57 24.32 -16.69 -13.13
CA GLY A 57 24.76 -15.31 -13.38
C GLY A 57 24.03 -14.61 -14.53
N LYS A 58 23.19 -15.32 -15.29
CA LYS A 58 22.40 -14.72 -16.37
C LYS A 58 21.25 -13.88 -15.82
N THR A 59 20.69 -13.01 -16.66
CA THR A 59 19.53 -12.19 -16.32
C THR A 59 18.39 -12.39 -17.31
N ARG A 60 17.22 -12.79 -16.84
CA ARG A 60 15.99 -12.92 -17.64
C ARG A 60 15.15 -11.66 -17.49
N VAL A 61 14.80 -11.02 -18.60
CA VAL A 61 13.94 -9.84 -18.65
C VAL A 61 12.65 -10.18 -19.38
N ILE A 62 11.53 -10.01 -18.68
CA ILE A 62 10.20 -10.35 -19.17
C ILE A 62 9.37 -9.07 -19.26
N SER A 63 8.72 -8.82 -20.39
CA SER A 63 7.72 -7.76 -20.53
C SER A 63 6.54 -8.24 -21.36
N VAL A 64 5.45 -7.49 -21.29
CA VAL A 64 4.28 -7.69 -22.15
C VAL A 64 4.05 -6.41 -22.91
N ASP A 65 3.94 -6.49 -24.24
CA ASP A 65 3.67 -5.31 -25.06
C ASP A 65 2.19 -4.89 -25.02
N LYS A 66 1.87 -3.76 -25.64
CA LYS A 66 0.49 -3.24 -25.72
C LYS A 66 -0.49 -4.15 -26.47
N LYS A 67 0.00 -5.15 -27.22
CA LYS A 67 -0.80 -6.16 -27.92
C LYS A 67 -0.94 -7.45 -27.11
N GLY A 68 -0.41 -7.49 -25.88
CA GLY A 68 -0.43 -8.68 -25.02
C GLY A 68 0.60 -9.73 -25.39
N LYS A 69 1.58 -9.43 -26.26
CA LYS A 69 2.66 -10.34 -26.61
C LYS A 69 3.70 -10.34 -25.49
N ILE A 70 4.01 -11.53 -24.97
CA ILE A 70 5.10 -11.73 -24.01
C ILE A 70 6.43 -11.65 -24.77
N ILE A 71 7.33 -10.82 -24.28
CA ILE A 71 8.73 -10.73 -24.67
C ILE A 71 9.53 -11.24 -23.49
N ASP A 72 10.31 -12.30 -23.70
CA ASP A 72 11.05 -13.00 -22.66
C ASP A 72 12.47 -13.27 -23.19
N THR A 73 13.42 -12.50 -22.70
CA THR A 73 14.81 -12.51 -23.19
C THR A 73 15.75 -12.81 -22.04
N THR A 74 16.67 -13.75 -22.25
CA THR A 74 17.75 -14.04 -21.30
C THR A 74 19.06 -13.47 -21.83
N TYR A 75 19.72 -12.65 -21.02
CA TYR A 75 21.00 -12.03 -21.29
C TYR A 75 22.09 -12.76 -20.51
N VAL A 76 23.22 -13.05 -21.17
CA VAL A 76 24.40 -13.60 -20.48
C VAL A 76 24.95 -12.58 -19.49
N VAL A 77 25.07 -11.33 -19.94
CA VAL A 77 25.38 -10.15 -19.13
C VAL A 77 24.48 -9.03 -19.64
N LEU A 78 23.85 -8.27 -18.74
CA LEU A 78 23.12 -7.06 -19.14
C LEU A 78 24.11 -6.00 -19.62
N PRO A 79 23.85 -5.32 -20.76
CA PRO A 79 24.65 -4.17 -21.17
C PRO A 79 24.74 -3.10 -20.06
N GLU A 80 25.88 -2.42 -19.93
CA GLU A 80 26.05 -1.37 -18.91
C GLU A 80 25.06 -0.21 -19.08
N ASP A 81 24.67 0.08 -20.33
CA ASP A 81 23.70 1.10 -20.70
C ASP A 81 22.27 0.53 -20.89
N PHE A 82 21.99 -0.65 -20.34
CA PHE A 82 20.67 -1.27 -20.45
C PHE A 82 19.57 -0.38 -19.85
N ILE A 83 18.55 -0.09 -20.67
CA ILE A 83 17.40 0.73 -20.31
C ILE A 83 16.16 -0.15 -20.31
N LEU A 84 15.41 -0.07 -19.21
CA LEU A 84 14.09 -0.63 -19.09
C LEU A 84 13.06 0.38 -19.60
N HIS A 85 12.30 0.00 -20.61
CA HIS A 85 11.19 0.82 -21.12
C HIS A 85 9.89 0.43 -20.42
N VAL A 86 9.24 1.40 -19.79
CA VAL A 86 8.04 1.20 -18.99
C VAL A 86 6.87 1.98 -19.59
N VAL A 87 5.71 1.34 -19.69
CA VAL A 87 4.43 1.94 -20.06
C VAL A 87 3.33 1.37 -19.18
N ASP A 88 2.25 2.13 -18.99
CA ASP A 88 1.06 1.65 -18.31
C ASP A 88 0.38 0.51 -19.07
N HIS A 89 -0.60 -0.14 -18.46
CA HIS A 89 -1.35 -1.25 -19.06
C HIS A 89 -2.06 -0.90 -20.39
N LYS A 90 -2.17 0.37 -20.75
CA LYS A 90 -2.74 0.85 -22.03
C LYS A 90 -1.67 1.32 -23.01
N GLY A 91 -0.39 1.22 -22.67
CA GLY A 91 0.71 1.74 -23.49
C GLY A 91 0.87 3.27 -23.39
N GLN A 92 0.36 3.89 -22.34
CA GLN A 92 0.48 5.32 -22.04
C GLN A 92 1.59 5.55 -21.00
N PHE A 93 1.90 6.83 -20.75
CA PHE A 93 2.88 7.26 -19.76
C PHE A 93 4.26 6.59 -19.90
N PRO A 94 4.92 6.69 -21.07
CA PRO A 94 6.22 6.06 -21.28
C PRO A 94 7.32 6.72 -20.45
N PHE A 95 8.14 5.92 -19.78
CA PHE A 95 9.38 6.37 -19.14
C PHE A 95 10.44 5.28 -19.13
N ASP A 96 11.69 5.73 -19.01
CA ASP A 96 12.87 4.88 -19.02
C ASP A 96 13.45 4.75 -17.62
N VAL A 97 13.87 3.53 -17.27
CA VAL A 97 14.53 3.24 -16.00
C VAL A 97 15.91 2.65 -16.25
N ARG A 98 16.90 3.19 -15.54
CA ARG A 98 18.23 2.59 -15.41
C ARG A 98 18.32 1.91 -14.05
N LEU A 99 18.93 0.75 -14.03
CA LEU A 99 19.21 0.05 -12.78
C LEU A 99 20.23 0.84 -11.95
N HIS A 100 20.03 0.85 -10.63
CA HIS A 100 20.94 1.48 -9.68
C HIS A 100 21.16 0.56 -8.47
N PRO A 101 22.27 0.73 -7.72
CA PRO A 101 22.49 -0.07 -6.52
C PRO A 101 21.34 0.04 -5.53
N VAL A 102 20.89 -1.11 -5.02
CA VAL A 102 19.84 -1.19 -4.01
C VAL A 102 20.47 -1.24 -2.62
N LYS A 103 20.05 -0.34 -1.74
CA LYS A 103 20.40 -0.34 -0.31
C LYS A 103 19.17 -0.03 0.54
N ARG A 104 19.17 -0.49 1.79
CA ARG A 104 18.16 -0.09 2.77
C ARG A 104 18.26 1.43 3.01
N PRO A 105 17.15 2.18 2.87
CA PRO A 105 17.14 3.59 3.22
C PRO A 105 17.21 3.75 4.74
N ASP A 106 17.75 4.88 5.19
CA ASP A 106 17.71 5.25 6.60
C ASP A 106 16.27 5.26 7.12
N TRP A 107 16.08 5.01 8.41
CA TRP A 107 14.77 5.04 9.05
C TRP A 107 14.50 6.39 9.75
N LYS A 108 15.49 7.28 9.78
CA LYS A 108 15.40 8.59 10.43
C LYS A 108 16.06 9.66 9.59
N TYR A 109 15.27 10.67 9.21
CA TYR A 109 15.72 11.82 8.44
C TYR A 109 15.51 13.11 9.22
N ARG A 110 16.38 14.10 8.98
CA ARG A 110 16.08 15.49 9.33
C ARG A 110 14.93 15.98 8.42
N GLN A 111 14.17 16.94 8.92
CA GLN A 111 13.08 17.48 8.12
C GLN A 111 13.65 18.36 6.99
N PRO A 112 13.30 18.10 5.71
CA PRO A 112 13.57 19.04 4.63
C PRO A 112 12.61 20.25 4.72
N GLU A 113 12.70 21.17 3.75
CA GLU A 113 11.71 22.24 3.65
C GLU A 113 10.31 21.67 3.40
N LYS A 114 10.19 20.70 2.48
CA LYS A 114 8.91 20.07 2.14
C LYS A 114 8.95 18.55 2.18
N VAL A 115 7.88 17.95 2.67
CA VAL A 115 7.60 16.52 2.57
C VAL A 115 6.26 16.33 1.87
N PHE A 116 6.25 15.61 0.74
CA PHE A 116 5.01 15.21 0.06
C PHE A 116 4.68 13.77 0.43
N VAL A 117 3.47 13.52 0.92
CA VAL A 117 3.07 12.22 1.46
C VAL A 117 1.85 11.69 0.73
N MET A 118 1.95 10.47 0.21
CA MET A 118 0.85 9.74 -0.43
C MET A 118 0.78 8.29 0.06
N SER A 119 -0.33 7.61 -0.20
CA SER A 119 -0.57 6.24 0.27
C SER A 119 -1.46 5.45 -0.68
N ASP A 120 -1.36 4.12 -0.60
CA ASP A 120 -2.29 3.16 -1.20
C ASP A 120 -2.64 3.41 -2.69
N PRO A 121 -1.64 3.59 -3.58
CA PRO A 121 -1.92 3.84 -4.99
C PRO A 121 -2.57 2.64 -5.70
N HIS A 122 -2.38 1.41 -5.18
CA HIS A 122 -3.06 0.19 -5.64
C HIS A 122 -3.11 0.03 -7.17
N GLY A 123 -1.94 0.03 -7.81
CA GLY A 123 -1.79 -0.21 -9.25
C GLY A 123 -2.52 0.79 -10.15
N LYS A 124 -2.76 2.04 -9.71
CA LYS A 124 -3.37 3.12 -10.51
C LYS A 124 -2.33 4.17 -10.90
N LEU A 125 -1.50 3.89 -11.92
CA LEU A 125 -0.38 4.79 -12.29
C LEU A 125 -0.87 6.16 -12.76
N ASP A 126 -1.99 6.22 -13.49
CA ASP A 126 -2.62 7.47 -13.94
C ASP A 126 -2.88 8.44 -12.76
N CYS A 127 -3.36 7.89 -11.64
CA CYS A 127 -3.64 8.62 -10.42
C CYS A 127 -2.35 9.08 -9.73
N VAL A 128 -1.28 8.27 -9.75
CA VAL A 128 0.03 8.65 -9.20
C VAL A 128 0.62 9.81 -10.01
N ILE A 129 0.71 9.65 -11.33
CA ILE A 129 1.32 10.64 -12.21
C ILE A 129 0.60 11.99 -12.11
N SER A 130 -0.74 12.00 -12.20
CA SER A 130 -1.49 13.26 -12.16
C SER A 130 -1.30 14.01 -10.84
N LEU A 131 -1.22 13.27 -9.72
CA LEU A 131 -1.03 13.85 -8.39
C LEU A 131 0.38 14.42 -8.22
N LEU A 132 1.41 13.68 -8.65
CA LEU A 132 2.80 14.13 -8.54
C LEU A 132 3.10 15.31 -9.47
N GLN A 133 2.61 15.29 -10.71
CA GLN A 133 2.78 16.41 -11.65
C GLN A 133 2.03 17.65 -11.18
N GLY A 134 0.79 17.49 -10.72
CA GLY A 134 -0.03 18.59 -10.21
C GLY A 134 0.55 19.32 -9.00
N ASN A 135 1.50 18.70 -8.30
CA ASN A 135 2.18 19.26 -7.14
C ASN A 135 3.68 19.53 -7.37
N GLY A 136 4.18 19.34 -8.60
CA GLY A 136 5.57 19.63 -8.96
C GLY A 136 6.61 18.64 -8.41
N ILE A 137 6.20 17.42 -8.05
CA ILE A 137 7.11 16.39 -7.55
C ILE A 137 7.87 15.75 -8.73
N ILE A 138 7.17 15.58 -9.85
CA ILE A 138 7.75 15.16 -11.13
C ILE A 138 7.39 16.13 -12.25
N ASP A 139 8.26 16.23 -13.25
CA ASP A 139 8.05 17.06 -14.44
C ASP A 139 7.12 16.38 -15.47
N LYS A 140 6.94 17.03 -16.62
CA LYS A 140 6.13 16.50 -17.73
C LYS A 140 6.69 15.21 -18.36
N ASN A 141 7.96 14.89 -18.10
CA ASN A 141 8.66 13.70 -18.59
C ASN A 141 8.84 12.64 -17.49
N TYR A 142 8.10 12.77 -16.39
CA TYR A 142 8.15 11.85 -15.24
C TYR A 142 9.52 11.78 -14.56
N LYS A 143 10.28 12.89 -14.60
CA LYS A 143 11.56 13.04 -13.89
C LYS A 143 11.37 13.80 -12.58
N TRP A 144 12.19 13.48 -11.59
CA TRP A 144 12.23 14.20 -10.32
C TRP A 144 12.34 15.72 -10.52
N SER A 145 11.45 16.47 -9.88
CA SER A 145 11.41 17.93 -9.94
C SER A 145 11.18 18.57 -8.56
N PHE A 146 11.29 17.79 -7.48
CA PHE A 146 11.02 18.26 -6.12
C PHE A 146 12.27 18.76 -5.37
N GLY A 147 13.37 19.06 -6.09
CA GLY A 147 14.60 19.62 -5.49
C GLY A 147 15.19 18.72 -4.41
N ASN A 148 15.59 19.32 -3.29
CA ASN A 148 16.14 18.62 -2.12
C ASN A 148 15.08 18.18 -1.09
N ASN A 149 13.81 18.09 -1.52
CA ASN A 149 12.69 17.73 -0.66
C ASN A 149 12.44 16.21 -0.64
N HIS A 150 11.44 15.78 0.14
CA HIS A 150 11.21 14.36 0.40
C HIS A 150 9.83 13.91 -0.08
N LEU A 151 9.77 12.88 -0.93
CA LEU A 151 8.56 12.14 -1.26
C LEU A 151 8.42 10.90 -0.36
N MET A 152 7.31 10.78 0.36
CA MET A 152 6.97 9.64 1.22
C MET A 152 5.75 8.90 0.65
N VAL A 153 5.91 7.60 0.39
CA VAL A 153 4.86 6.70 -0.10
C VAL A 153 4.58 5.63 0.96
N ILE A 154 3.37 5.64 1.52
CA ILE A 154 2.96 4.79 2.64
C ILE A 154 2.32 3.47 2.14
N GLY A 155 3.10 2.65 1.45
CA GLY A 155 2.73 1.26 1.11
C GLY A 155 1.56 1.07 0.16
N ASP A 156 1.19 -0.20 -0.02
CA ASP A 156 0.02 -0.66 -0.77
C ASP A 156 0.04 -0.24 -2.26
N ILE A 157 1.17 -0.49 -2.92
CA ILE A 157 1.25 -0.40 -4.39
C ILE A 157 0.62 -1.62 -5.04
N PHE A 158 0.82 -2.80 -4.45
CA PHE A 158 0.22 -4.04 -4.95
C PHE A 158 -1.31 -4.03 -4.97
N ASP A 159 -1.86 -4.93 -5.78
CA ASP A 159 -3.27 -5.27 -5.89
C ASP A 159 -4.23 -4.17 -6.41
N ARG A 160 -5.47 -4.60 -6.70
CA ARG A 160 -6.64 -3.81 -7.13
C ARG A 160 -6.51 -3.03 -8.47
N GLY A 161 -5.32 -2.65 -8.90
CA GLY A 161 -5.03 -1.97 -10.16
C GLY A 161 -4.25 -2.83 -11.16
N LYS A 162 -3.87 -2.22 -12.29
CA LYS A 162 -3.24 -2.90 -13.44
C LYS A 162 -1.82 -2.40 -13.76
N ASP A 163 -1.32 -1.46 -12.96
CA ASP A 163 -0.04 -0.79 -13.17
C ASP A 163 0.96 -0.96 -12.00
N VAL A 164 0.93 -2.12 -11.33
CA VAL A 164 1.78 -2.41 -10.15
C VAL A 164 3.29 -2.32 -10.47
N PRO A 165 3.86 -3.09 -11.43
CA PRO A 165 5.27 -2.96 -11.77
C PRO A 165 5.68 -1.53 -12.16
N GLN A 166 4.80 -0.82 -12.87
CA GLN A 166 5.07 0.51 -13.37
C GLN A 166 5.21 1.53 -12.24
N ILE A 167 4.36 1.45 -11.21
CA ILE A 167 4.48 2.34 -10.05
C ILE A 167 5.77 2.04 -9.27
N PHE A 168 6.14 0.76 -9.12
CA PHE A 168 7.43 0.41 -8.51
C PHE A 168 8.60 0.96 -9.32
N TRP A 169 8.59 0.80 -10.64
CA TRP A 169 9.63 1.33 -11.52
C TRP A 169 9.72 2.85 -11.49
N LEU A 170 8.58 3.55 -11.39
CA LEU A 170 8.56 5.00 -11.23
C LEU A 170 9.26 5.41 -9.93
N PHE A 171 8.93 4.79 -8.79
CA PHE A 171 9.56 5.16 -7.52
C PHE A 171 11.02 4.70 -7.39
N TYR A 172 11.36 3.55 -7.97
CA TYR A 172 12.75 3.09 -8.12
C TYR A 172 13.56 4.14 -8.89
N LYS A 173 13.08 4.55 -10.08
CA LYS A 173 13.71 5.60 -10.87
C LYS A 173 13.84 6.93 -10.10
N LEU A 174 12.77 7.37 -9.44
CA LEU A 174 12.76 8.63 -8.70
C LEU A 174 13.67 8.60 -7.48
N GLU A 175 13.95 7.44 -6.88
CA GLU A 175 14.90 7.31 -5.77
C GLU A 175 16.31 7.75 -6.17
N ASP A 176 16.81 7.26 -7.31
CA ASP A 176 18.11 7.64 -7.85
C ASP A 176 18.13 9.11 -8.29
N GLU A 177 17.11 9.56 -9.01
CA GLU A 177 17.02 10.96 -9.46
C GLU A 177 16.93 11.96 -8.29
N ALA A 178 16.14 11.65 -7.27
CA ALA A 178 16.04 12.47 -6.08
C ALA A 178 17.38 12.54 -5.35
N THR A 179 18.06 11.40 -5.17
CA THR A 179 19.38 11.35 -4.52
C THR A 179 20.38 12.25 -5.24
N LYS A 180 20.41 12.22 -6.58
CA LYS A 180 21.28 13.08 -7.40
C LYS A 180 20.95 14.57 -7.28
N ALA A 181 19.69 14.91 -7.02
CA ALA A 181 19.24 16.28 -6.78
C ALA A 181 19.32 16.72 -5.30
N GLY A 182 19.84 15.87 -4.41
CA GLY A 182 19.88 16.11 -2.96
C GLY A 182 18.53 15.94 -2.24
N GLY A 183 17.54 15.37 -2.92
CA GLY A 183 16.22 15.01 -2.37
C GLY A 183 16.16 13.56 -1.92
N THR A 184 14.96 13.09 -1.56
CA THR A 184 14.77 11.71 -1.10
C THR A 184 13.41 11.17 -1.50
N VAL A 185 13.36 9.89 -1.89
CA VAL A 185 12.13 9.11 -2.01
C VAL A 185 12.17 8.01 -0.94
N SER A 186 11.10 7.90 -0.15
CA SER A 186 10.90 6.78 0.77
C SER A 186 9.62 6.06 0.44
N PHE A 187 9.72 4.74 0.31
CA PHE A 187 8.59 3.83 0.18
C PHE A 187 8.56 2.90 1.40
N LEU A 188 7.42 2.87 2.09
CA LEU A 188 7.18 1.96 3.20
C LEU A 188 6.41 0.73 2.73
N LEU A 189 6.63 -0.42 3.39
CA LEU A 189 5.84 -1.62 3.17
C LEU A 189 4.44 -1.46 3.78
N GLY A 190 3.41 -1.74 2.98
CA GLY A 190 2.03 -1.90 3.42
C GLY A 190 1.67 -3.37 3.67
N ASN A 191 0.37 -3.66 3.75
CA ASN A 191 -0.08 -5.04 3.93
C ASN A 191 -0.22 -5.80 2.62
N HIS A 192 -0.43 -5.11 1.50
CA HIS A 192 -0.56 -5.78 0.20
C HIS A 192 0.77 -6.31 -0.34
N GLU A 193 1.89 -5.66 -0.04
CA GLU A 193 3.23 -6.17 -0.36
C GLU A 193 3.45 -7.60 0.17
N PRO A 194 3.37 -7.88 1.48
CA PRO A 194 3.56 -9.23 2.01
C PRO A 194 2.41 -10.20 1.73
N LEU A 195 1.22 -9.74 1.34
CA LEU A 195 0.15 -10.63 0.88
C LEU A 195 0.50 -11.22 -0.48
N VAL A 196 0.80 -10.36 -1.45
CA VAL A 196 1.17 -10.80 -2.80
C VAL A 196 2.42 -11.65 -2.75
N LEU A 197 3.47 -11.21 -2.04
CA LEU A 197 4.73 -11.97 -1.96
C LEU A 197 4.59 -13.33 -1.24
N ALA A 198 3.53 -13.52 -0.44
CA ALA A 198 3.15 -14.79 0.17
C ALA A 198 2.17 -15.63 -0.67
N ASN A 199 1.93 -15.25 -1.92
CA ASN A 199 0.97 -15.86 -2.84
C ASN A 199 -0.51 -15.74 -2.41
N ASP A 200 -0.87 -14.77 -1.56
CA ASP A 200 -2.26 -14.42 -1.28
C ASP A 200 -2.79 -13.43 -2.33
N LEU A 201 -3.25 -13.98 -3.47
CA LEU A 201 -3.61 -13.22 -4.67
C LEU A 201 -5.09 -12.81 -4.76
N ARG A 202 -5.81 -12.77 -3.63
CA ARG A 202 -7.26 -12.53 -3.60
C ARG A 202 -7.69 -11.16 -4.14
N TYR A 203 -6.79 -10.17 -4.09
CA TYR A 203 -7.04 -8.80 -4.59
C TYR A 203 -6.29 -8.50 -5.90
N THR A 204 -5.47 -9.44 -6.37
CA THR A 204 -4.63 -9.30 -7.55
C THR A 204 -5.49 -9.42 -8.82
N LYS A 205 -5.27 -8.54 -9.79
CA LYS A 205 -5.96 -8.58 -11.09
C LYS A 205 -5.56 -9.79 -11.91
N ASP A 206 -6.49 -10.31 -12.72
CA ASP A 206 -6.26 -11.59 -13.39
C ASP A 206 -5.21 -11.49 -14.50
N LYS A 207 -4.94 -10.30 -15.08
CA LYS A 207 -3.82 -10.13 -16.04
C LYS A 207 -2.49 -10.66 -15.49
N TYR A 208 -2.24 -10.46 -14.21
CA TYR A 208 -1.01 -10.89 -13.53
C TYR A 208 -0.96 -12.40 -13.35
N LYS A 209 -2.09 -13.00 -12.94
CA LYS A 209 -2.23 -14.45 -12.79
C LYS A 209 -2.12 -15.15 -14.15
N VAL A 210 -2.71 -14.58 -15.19
CA VAL A 210 -2.64 -15.07 -16.58
C VAL A 210 -1.21 -14.99 -17.12
N LEU A 211 -0.48 -13.91 -16.84
CA LEU A 211 0.94 -13.81 -17.20
C LEU A 211 1.76 -14.90 -16.51
N ALA A 212 1.64 -15.02 -15.18
CA ALA A 212 2.34 -16.03 -14.39
C ALA A 212 2.05 -17.46 -14.88
N GLN A 213 0.77 -17.77 -15.16
CA GLN A 213 0.36 -19.06 -15.73
C GLN A 213 1.03 -19.31 -17.10
N LYS A 214 1.08 -18.32 -17.98
CA LYS A 214 1.73 -18.44 -19.30
C LYS A 214 3.24 -18.61 -19.20
N LEU A 215 3.86 -18.10 -18.14
CA LEU A 215 5.28 -18.26 -17.84
C LEU A 215 5.58 -19.55 -17.06
N ASN A 216 4.55 -20.35 -16.74
CA ASN A 216 4.65 -21.55 -15.91
C ASN A 216 5.31 -21.28 -14.54
N MET A 217 4.91 -20.20 -13.88
CA MET A 217 5.39 -19.80 -12.56
C MET A 217 4.27 -19.20 -11.71
N ASN A 218 4.49 -19.03 -10.42
CA ASN A 218 3.60 -18.26 -9.55
C ASN A 218 3.89 -16.77 -9.70
N TYR A 219 2.85 -15.93 -9.60
CA TYR A 219 3.00 -14.48 -9.69
C TYR A 219 4.04 -13.88 -8.72
N PRO A 220 4.16 -14.33 -7.45
CA PRO A 220 5.16 -13.78 -6.53
C PRO A 220 6.61 -13.99 -6.97
N GLU A 221 6.89 -15.00 -7.81
CA GLU A 221 8.24 -15.28 -8.32
C GLU A 221 8.74 -14.18 -9.26
N LEU A 222 7.83 -13.39 -9.87
CA LEU A 222 8.19 -12.19 -10.65
C LEU A 222 8.70 -11.03 -9.77
N PHE A 223 8.55 -11.14 -8.45
CA PHE A 223 9.03 -10.21 -7.44
C PHE A 223 9.86 -10.91 -6.36
N GLY A 224 10.37 -12.12 -6.65
CA GLY A 224 11.16 -12.92 -5.72
C GLY A 224 12.46 -12.24 -5.27
N PRO A 225 13.14 -12.75 -4.23
CA PRO A 225 14.39 -12.16 -3.70
C PRO A 225 15.54 -12.15 -4.71
N ASP A 226 15.43 -12.94 -5.78
CA ASP A 226 16.31 -13.05 -6.92
C ASP A 226 15.90 -12.12 -8.08
N THR A 227 14.95 -11.21 -7.88
CA THR A 227 14.53 -10.22 -8.87
C THR A 227 14.99 -8.82 -8.46
N GLU A 228 15.12 -7.90 -9.41
CA GLU A 228 15.57 -6.54 -9.10
C GLU A 228 14.57 -5.79 -8.21
N LEU A 229 13.28 -5.82 -8.56
CA LEU A 229 12.24 -5.23 -7.72
C LEU A 229 12.07 -5.97 -6.40
N GLY A 230 12.26 -7.29 -6.35
CA GLY A 230 12.23 -8.05 -5.10
C GLY A 230 13.38 -7.68 -4.17
N LYS A 231 14.62 -7.56 -4.67
CA LYS A 231 15.75 -7.02 -3.91
C LYS A 231 15.44 -5.61 -3.39
N TRP A 232 14.90 -4.73 -4.24
CA TRP A 232 14.48 -3.39 -3.84
C TRP A 232 13.43 -3.43 -2.72
N LEU A 233 12.34 -4.19 -2.89
CA LEU A 233 11.29 -4.39 -1.88
C LEU A 233 11.82 -4.96 -0.56
N GLY A 234 12.74 -5.93 -0.64
CA GLY A 234 13.39 -6.56 0.52
C GLY A 234 14.20 -5.60 1.38
N THR A 235 14.55 -4.41 0.87
CA THR A 235 15.27 -3.38 1.64
C THR A 235 14.39 -2.28 2.21
N ARG A 236 13.09 -2.26 1.89
CA ARG A 236 12.19 -1.17 2.28
C ARG A 236 11.90 -1.21 3.78
N ASN A 237 11.66 -0.03 4.35
CA ASN A 237 11.27 0.12 5.74
C ASN A 237 9.75 -0.13 5.92
N THR A 238 9.31 -0.46 7.12
CA THR A 238 7.89 -0.54 7.48
C THR A 238 7.43 0.70 8.24
N MET A 239 8.35 1.31 8.99
CA MET A 239 8.13 2.57 9.68
C MET A 239 9.38 3.45 9.64
N GLN A 240 9.17 4.77 9.62
CA GLN A 240 10.23 5.76 9.45
C GLN A 240 9.87 7.07 10.16
N ILE A 241 10.88 7.85 10.54
CA ILE A 241 10.71 9.23 11.03
C ILE A 241 11.34 10.22 10.06
N ILE A 242 10.61 11.30 9.75
CA ILE A 242 11.16 12.49 9.09
C ILE A 242 10.85 13.68 9.99
N GLY A 243 11.89 14.36 10.50
CA GLY A 243 11.70 15.43 11.48
C GLY A 243 11.06 14.90 12.76
N ARG A 244 9.80 15.30 13.01
CA ARG A 244 9.00 14.85 14.15
C ARG A 244 7.76 14.05 13.75
N ASP A 245 7.68 13.60 12.51
CA ASP A 245 6.54 12.82 12.03
C ASP A 245 6.96 11.36 11.86
N LEU A 246 6.16 10.46 12.42
CA LEU A 246 6.31 9.02 12.24
C LEU A 246 5.37 8.54 11.15
N TYR A 247 5.90 7.79 10.20
CA TYR A 247 5.16 7.22 9.08
C TYR A 247 5.10 5.71 9.25
N VAL A 248 3.91 5.14 9.10
CA VAL A 248 3.66 3.69 9.15
C VAL A 248 2.40 3.38 8.36
N HIS A 249 2.30 2.20 7.75
CA HIS A 249 1.19 1.91 6.87
C HIS A 249 -0.19 1.95 7.54
N ALA A 250 -0.39 1.29 8.68
CA ALA A 250 -1.71 1.25 9.33
C ALA A 250 -1.75 1.97 10.68
N GLY A 251 -0.82 1.67 11.58
CA GLY A 251 -0.74 2.33 12.90
C GLY A 251 -0.06 1.49 13.97
N LEU A 252 0.16 2.09 15.14
CA LEU A 252 0.83 1.46 16.29
C LEU A 252 -0.12 1.42 17.49
N GLY A 253 -0.54 0.22 17.90
CA GLY A 253 -1.43 0.04 19.05
C GLY A 253 -0.70 -0.17 20.38
N LYS A 254 -1.46 -0.30 21.47
CA LYS A 254 -0.93 -0.59 22.81
C LYS A 254 -0.12 -1.90 22.85
N ASN A 255 -0.58 -2.95 22.18
CA ASN A 255 0.15 -4.22 22.05
C ASN A 255 1.51 -4.06 21.37
N PHE A 256 1.65 -3.10 20.45
CA PHE A 256 2.94 -2.77 19.83
C PHE A 256 3.83 -1.99 20.81
N TYR A 257 3.26 -1.05 21.56
CA TYR A 257 3.96 -0.31 22.60
C TYR A 257 4.53 -1.23 23.69
N ASP A 258 3.75 -2.19 24.18
CA ASP A 258 4.18 -3.05 25.30
C ASP A 258 5.40 -3.93 24.95
N ARG A 259 5.70 -4.11 23.66
CA ARG A 259 6.86 -4.87 23.17
C ARG A 259 8.16 -4.09 23.15
N ASN A 260 8.13 -2.79 23.44
CA ASN A 260 9.32 -1.92 23.52
C ASN A 260 10.25 -2.01 22.30
N LEU A 261 9.68 -2.03 21.09
CA LEU A 261 10.45 -2.24 19.86
C LEU A 261 11.15 -0.95 19.40
N SER A 262 12.34 -1.10 18.82
CA SER A 262 13.00 -0.03 18.08
C SER A 262 12.57 -0.04 16.61
N ILE A 263 12.63 1.13 15.94
CA ILE A 263 12.32 1.22 14.50
C ILE A 263 13.22 0.32 13.64
N PRO A 264 14.56 0.31 13.81
CA PRO A 264 15.43 -0.62 13.10
C PRO A 264 15.01 -2.08 13.26
N THR A 265 14.71 -2.51 14.49
CA THR A 265 14.30 -3.89 14.77
C THR A 265 13.02 -4.26 14.00
N VAL A 266 12.03 -3.36 13.96
CA VAL A 266 10.79 -3.60 13.21
C VAL A 266 11.07 -3.69 11.72
N ASN A 267 11.86 -2.77 11.17
CA ASN A 267 12.17 -2.74 9.74
C ASN A 267 12.96 -3.98 9.28
N GLU A 268 13.96 -4.41 10.06
CA GLU A 268 14.74 -5.61 9.77
C GLU A 268 13.90 -6.88 9.87
N GLU A 269 13.10 -7.03 10.92
CA GLU A 269 12.27 -8.22 11.14
C GLU A 269 11.17 -8.35 10.07
N MET A 270 10.56 -7.23 9.65
CA MET A 270 9.61 -7.22 8.54
C MET A 270 10.29 -7.59 7.22
N SER A 271 11.41 -6.98 6.86
CA SER A 271 12.10 -7.32 5.60
C SER A 271 12.54 -8.78 5.56
N LYS A 272 13.04 -9.32 6.67
CA LYS A 272 13.47 -10.72 6.80
C LYS A 272 12.38 -11.72 6.44
N ALA A 273 11.13 -11.41 6.78
CA ALA A 273 9.99 -12.31 6.61
C ALA A 273 9.03 -11.88 5.48
N LEU A 274 9.46 -10.93 4.64
CA LEU A 274 8.64 -10.34 3.57
C LEU A 274 8.13 -11.41 2.59
N PHE A 275 9.01 -12.29 2.13
CA PHE A 275 8.72 -13.35 1.14
C PHE A 275 8.15 -14.63 1.76
N MET A 276 7.99 -14.69 3.08
CA MET A 276 7.47 -15.87 3.77
C MET A 276 5.95 -15.89 3.77
N ASN A 277 5.35 -17.08 3.73
CA ASN A 277 3.91 -17.23 3.96
C ASN A 277 3.54 -17.16 5.46
N LYS A 278 2.24 -17.17 5.75
CA LYS A 278 1.72 -17.06 7.13
C LYS A 278 2.22 -18.17 8.06
N LYS A 279 2.39 -19.40 7.56
CA LYS A 279 2.87 -20.55 8.35
C LYS A 279 4.35 -20.36 8.72
N GLU A 280 5.16 -19.98 7.74
CA GLU A 280 6.59 -19.68 7.93
C GLU A 280 6.82 -18.51 8.88
N ARG A 281 6.08 -17.40 8.72
CA ARG A 281 6.17 -16.25 9.64
C ARG A 281 5.86 -16.63 11.09
N ARG A 282 4.89 -17.52 11.31
CA ARG A 282 4.55 -18.03 12.65
C ARG A 282 5.64 -18.94 13.23
N ALA A 283 6.25 -19.76 12.37
CA ALA A 283 7.35 -20.63 12.77
C ALA A 283 8.64 -19.84 13.04
N LEU A 284 8.85 -18.70 12.37
CA LEU A 284 10.05 -17.88 12.52
C LEU A 284 10.17 -17.28 13.92
N SER A 285 9.16 -16.54 14.39
CA SER A 285 9.11 -16.08 15.78
C SER A 285 7.72 -15.54 16.17
N PRO A 286 7.41 -15.47 17.49
CA PRO A 286 6.23 -14.76 17.99
C PRO A 286 6.22 -13.27 17.61
N LEU A 287 7.38 -12.62 17.49
CA LEU A 287 7.48 -11.23 17.08
C LEU A 287 7.07 -11.06 15.61
N THR A 288 7.62 -11.88 14.71
CA THR A 288 7.24 -11.89 13.29
C THR A 288 5.74 -12.11 13.14
N ALA A 289 5.20 -13.12 13.84
CA ALA A 289 3.77 -13.43 13.80
C ALA A 289 2.90 -12.24 14.22
N PHE A 290 3.33 -11.49 15.23
CA PHE A 290 2.67 -10.28 15.70
C PHE A 290 2.74 -9.13 14.68
N LEU A 291 3.92 -8.84 14.14
CA LEU A 291 4.12 -7.71 13.22
C LEU A 291 3.30 -7.85 11.93
N TYR A 292 3.05 -9.08 11.48
CA TYR A 292 2.16 -9.39 10.34
C TYR A 292 0.70 -9.65 10.73
N GLY A 293 0.36 -9.59 12.02
CA GLY A 293 -0.98 -9.79 12.54
C GLY A 293 -1.83 -8.53 12.53
N ASN A 294 -3.11 -8.66 12.92
CA ASN A 294 -4.08 -7.57 12.93
C ASN A 294 -3.69 -6.39 13.84
N ASP A 295 -2.95 -6.64 14.92
CA ASP A 295 -2.43 -5.60 15.82
C ASP A 295 -1.03 -5.10 15.40
N GLY A 296 -0.49 -5.61 14.30
CA GLY A 296 0.80 -5.24 13.74
C GLY A 296 0.75 -3.92 12.94
N PRO A 297 1.93 -3.31 12.67
CA PRO A 297 2.05 -1.97 12.10
C PRO A 297 1.40 -1.78 10.72
N ILE A 298 1.22 -2.87 9.96
CA ILE A 298 0.64 -2.84 8.61
C ILE A 298 -0.86 -3.19 8.57
N TRP A 299 -1.48 -3.56 9.69
CA TRP A 299 -2.92 -3.92 9.73
C TRP A 299 -3.72 -3.16 10.78
N TYR A 300 -3.08 -2.64 11.82
CA TYR A 300 -3.77 -2.06 12.97
C TYR A 300 -4.58 -0.81 12.61
N ARG A 301 -5.89 -0.81 12.91
CA ARG A 301 -6.82 0.28 12.60
C ARG A 301 -7.31 1.07 13.81
N GLY A 302 -6.90 0.72 15.03
CA GLY A 302 -7.40 1.34 16.26
C GLY A 302 -6.98 2.80 16.47
N LEU A 303 -6.05 3.33 15.66
CA LEU A 303 -5.78 4.77 15.60
C LEU A 303 -6.84 5.57 14.83
N VAL A 304 -7.70 4.93 14.05
CA VAL A 304 -8.61 5.65 13.14
C VAL A 304 -10.03 5.04 13.09
N ARG A 305 -10.30 4.02 13.89
CA ARG A 305 -11.60 3.36 14.03
C ARG A 305 -11.94 3.20 15.50
N THR A 306 -13.23 3.35 15.81
CA THR A 306 -13.76 3.32 17.19
C THR A 306 -14.48 2.03 17.56
N ASP A 307 -14.79 1.16 16.59
CA ASP A 307 -15.39 -0.14 16.90
C ASP A 307 -14.42 -1.00 17.73
N ALA A 308 -14.93 -1.65 18.78
CA ALA A 308 -14.13 -2.45 19.71
C ALA A 308 -13.25 -3.52 19.02
N LYS A 309 -13.72 -4.10 17.91
CA LYS A 309 -12.98 -5.11 17.12
C LYS A 309 -11.65 -4.60 16.54
N TYR A 310 -11.46 -3.29 16.44
CA TYR A 310 -10.21 -2.69 15.95
C TYR A 310 -9.24 -2.33 17.09
N HIS A 311 -9.59 -2.66 18.33
CA HIS A 311 -8.86 -2.31 19.54
C HIS A 311 -8.47 -0.81 19.57
N PRO A 312 -9.46 0.11 19.63
CA PRO A 312 -9.21 1.55 19.60
C PRO A 312 -8.19 1.99 20.63
N MET A 313 -7.32 2.92 20.26
CA MET A 313 -6.22 3.38 21.10
C MET A 313 -6.70 4.38 22.17
N ALA A 314 -6.40 4.14 23.44
CA ALA A 314 -6.63 5.14 24.48
C ALA A 314 -5.67 6.34 24.31
N GLN A 315 -6.12 7.56 24.64
CA GLN A 315 -5.33 8.79 24.46
C GLN A 315 -3.98 8.74 25.20
N ASP A 316 -3.99 8.29 26.46
CA ASP A 316 -2.76 8.19 27.27
C ASP A 316 -1.79 7.17 26.68
N SER A 317 -2.29 6.05 26.16
CA SER A 317 -1.46 5.06 25.47
C SER A 317 -0.85 5.62 24.18
N LEU A 318 -1.60 6.44 23.42
CA LEU A 318 -1.06 7.12 22.25
C LEU A 318 0.05 8.09 22.64
N GLN A 319 -0.15 8.86 23.72
CA GLN A 319 0.86 9.78 24.24
C GLN A 319 2.17 9.05 24.58
N MET A 320 2.08 7.89 25.22
CA MET A 320 3.25 7.05 25.52
C MET A 320 4.00 6.61 24.25
N VAL A 321 3.28 6.23 23.18
CA VAL A 321 3.89 5.88 21.88
C VAL A 321 4.63 7.08 21.29
N MET A 322 3.99 8.25 21.30
CA MET A 322 4.56 9.48 20.74
C MET A 322 5.82 9.91 21.49
N GLU A 323 5.83 9.80 22.81
CA GLU A 323 6.99 10.10 23.66
C GLU A 323 8.16 9.15 23.41
N ARG A 324 7.89 7.84 23.29
CA ARG A 324 8.94 6.85 22.99
C ARG A 324 9.67 7.18 21.68
N TYR A 325 8.91 7.53 20.65
CA TYR A 325 9.48 7.84 19.33
C TYR A 325 9.84 9.32 19.15
N LYS A 326 9.56 10.16 20.16
CA LYS A 326 9.82 11.61 20.17
C LYS A 326 9.18 12.33 18.96
N VAL A 327 7.94 11.97 18.66
CA VAL A 327 7.19 12.45 17.49
C VAL A 327 5.98 13.30 17.90
N LYS A 328 5.52 14.15 16.98
CA LYS A 328 4.32 14.97 17.12
C LYS A 328 3.14 14.47 16.32
N HIS A 329 3.38 13.74 15.24
CA HIS A 329 2.31 13.13 14.48
C HIS A 329 2.65 11.69 14.11
N ILE A 330 1.61 10.87 14.01
CA ILE A 330 1.67 9.55 13.36
C ILE A 330 0.82 9.64 12.09
N ILE A 331 1.44 9.44 10.94
CA ILE A 331 0.82 9.56 9.62
C ILE A 331 0.63 8.17 9.04
N VAL A 332 -0.61 7.84 8.68
CA VAL A 332 -1.04 6.47 8.34
C VAL A 332 -1.83 6.38 7.04
N GLY A 333 -1.68 5.26 6.35
CA GLY A 333 -2.44 4.85 5.17
C GLY A 333 -3.58 3.88 5.50
N HIS A 334 -3.74 2.82 4.70
CA HIS A 334 -4.50 1.57 4.96
C HIS A 334 -6.03 1.65 5.11
N THR A 335 -6.53 2.69 5.78
CA THR A 335 -7.96 2.93 5.97
C THR A 335 -8.41 4.05 5.05
N ILE A 336 -9.33 3.72 4.14
CA ILE A 336 -9.87 4.67 3.18
C ILE A 336 -10.83 5.63 3.89
N PHE A 337 -10.60 6.93 3.71
CA PHE A 337 -11.50 8.00 4.11
C PHE A 337 -12.04 8.75 2.89
N LYS A 338 -13.07 9.57 3.11
CA LYS A 338 -13.62 10.46 2.07
C LYS A 338 -12.63 11.56 1.69
N ASP A 339 -11.82 12.00 2.64
CA ASP A 339 -10.77 13.02 2.50
C ASP A 339 -9.66 12.75 3.54
N ILE A 340 -8.53 13.46 3.41
CA ILE A 340 -7.46 13.43 4.42
C ILE A 340 -8.06 13.82 5.77
N SER A 341 -7.87 12.98 6.78
CA SER A 341 -8.60 13.05 8.05
C SER A 341 -7.64 13.11 9.23
N THR A 342 -8.01 13.83 10.28
CA THR A 342 -7.24 13.93 11.53
C THR A 342 -7.98 13.27 12.68
N PHE A 343 -7.20 12.74 13.63
CA PHE A 343 -7.70 12.07 14.83
C PHE A 343 -6.84 12.49 16.03
N TYR A 344 -7.36 12.30 17.25
CA TYR A 344 -6.67 12.63 18.51
C TYR A 344 -6.13 14.06 18.51
N ASP A 345 -7.00 15.03 18.22
CA ASP A 345 -6.65 16.46 18.16
C ASP A 345 -5.47 16.76 17.21
N GLY A 346 -5.44 16.07 16.06
CA GLY A 346 -4.42 16.25 15.04
C GLY A 346 -3.18 15.37 15.19
N LYS A 347 -3.00 14.67 16.33
CA LYS A 347 -1.83 13.81 16.57
C LYS A 347 -1.72 12.63 15.60
N VAL A 348 -2.83 12.20 14.99
CA VAL A 348 -2.84 11.17 13.95
C VAL A 348 -3.46 11.72 12.67
N ILE A 349 -2.81 11.49 11.54
CA ILE A 349 -3.27 11.94 10.22
C ILE A 349 -3.43 10.73 9.31
N GLY A 350 -4.67 10.44 8.90
CA GLY A 350 -5.00 9.43 7.91
C GLY A 350 -4.95 10.00 6.50
N VAL A 351 -4.05 9.48 5.66
CA VAL A 351 -3.79 9.99 4.30
C VAL A 351 -4.33 9.09 3.19
N ASN A 352 -4.93 7.95 3.51
CA ASN A 352 -5.51 7.06 2.51
C ASN A 352 -6.96 7.45 2.16
N VAL A 353 -7.21 7.61 0.87
CA VAL A 353 -8.50 7.95 0.27
C VAL A 353 -8.76 7.08 -0.96
N ASP A 354 -9.99 7.08 -1.49
CA ASP A 354 -10.19 6.51 -2.82
C ASP A 354 -9.56 7.44 -3.86
N ASN A 355 -8.35 7.08 -4.30
CA ASN A 355 -7.57 7.84 -5.27
C ASN A 355 -8.36 8.21 -6.53
N LYS A 356 -9.20 7.30 -7.06
CA LYS A 356 -9.92 7.55 -8.32
C LYS A 356 -11.15 8.42 -8.09
N GLU A 357 -11.88 8.15 -7.02
CA GLU A 357 -13.03 8.97 -6.65
C GLU A 357 -12.59 10.40 -6.31
N ASN A 358 -11.53 10.56 -5.52
CA ASN A 358 -11.05 11.87 -5.07
C ASN A 358 -10.44 12.67 -6.22
N GLN A 359 -9.77 12.03 -7.19
CA GLN A 359 -9.35 12.68 -8.43
C GLN A 359 -10.57 13.26 -9.18
N LYS A 360 -11.61 12.44 -9.39
CA LYS A 360 -12.84 12.88 -10.08
C LYS A 360 -13.56 13.99 -9.34
N LYS A 361 -13.63 13.91 -8.01
CA LYS A 361 -14.33 14.86 -7.14
C LYS A 361 -13.47 16.06 -6.71
N LYS A 362 -12.22 16.14 -7.18
CA LYS A 362 -11.25 17.21 -6.85
C LYS A 362 -11.07 17.39 -5.33
N ARG A 363 -10.94 16.27 -4.60
CA ARG A 363 -10.72 16.22 -3.13
C ARG A 363 -9.26 15.99 -2.78
N GLY A 364 -8.96 16.02 -1.48
CA GLY A 364 -7.63 15.69 -0.98
C GLY A 364 -7.23 14.26 -1.31
N ARG A 365 -5.95 14.10 -1.69
CA ARG A 365 -5.34 12.82 -2.09
C ARG A 365 -3.95 12.60 -1.51
N ALA A 366 -3.34 13.66 -1.01
CA ALA A 366 -2.03 13.63 -0.38
C ALA A 366 -1.95 14.71 0.71
N LEU A 367 -0.89 14.63 1.48
CA LEU A 367 -0.49 15.60 2.48
C LEU A 367 0.80 16.27 2.01
N LEU A 368 0.83 17.59 1.97
CA LEU A 368 2.04 18.38 1.82
C LEU A 368 2.40 18.99 3.16
N ILE A 369 3.60 18.71 3.64
CA ILE A 369 4.17 19.30 4.84
C ILE A 369 5.18 20.33 4.35
N ASP A 370 4.95 21.61 4.61
CA ASP A 370 5.87 22.70 4.33
C ASP A 370 6.32 23.30 5.66
N LYS A 371 7.57 23.02 6.04
CA LYS A 371 8.12 23.30 7.36
C LYS A 371 7.21 22.70 8.44
N ASN A 372 6.57 23.52 9.26
CA ASN A 372 5.69 23.04 10.33
C ASN A 372 4.20 23.10 9.97
N THR A 373 3.86 23.35 8.70
CA THR A 373 2.48 23.49 8.25
C THR A 373 2.06 22.30 7.39
N TYR A 374 0.89 21.77 7.69
CA TYR A 374 0.32 20.59 7.05
C TYR A 374 -0.81 21.03 6.12
N PHE A 375 -0.80 20.56 4.88
CA PHE A 375 -1.78 20.92 3.86
C PHE A 375 -2.37 19.67 3.22
N VAL A 376 -3.69 19.66 3.09
CA VAL A 376 -4.38 18.71 2.21
C VAL A 376 -4.20 19.19 0.77
N VAL A 377 -3.72 18.30 -0.10
CA VAL A 377 -3.50 18.62 -1.51
C VAL A 377 -4.22 17.63 -2.42
N GLY A 378 -4.67 18.15 -3.57
CA GLY A 378 -5.24 17.36 -4.66
C GLY A 378 -4.41 17.53 -5.94
N ASP A 379 -4.97 17.15 -7.08
CA ASP A 379 -4.31 17.25 -8.40
C ASP A 379 -4.01 18.70 -8.86
N LYS A 380 -4.59 19.71 -8.20
CA LYS A 380 -4.38 21.13 -8.54
C LYS A 380 -3.60 21.91 -7.47
N GLY A 381 -2.91 21.21 -6.57
CA GLY A 381 -2.16 21.81 -5.47
C GLY A 381 -2.95 21.84 -4.16
N ILE A 382 -2.65 22.85 -3.33
CA ILE A 382 -3.19 23.02 -1.98
C ILE A 382 -4.69 23.26 -2.02
N LEU A 383 -5.44 22.48 -1.24
CA LEU A 383 -6.89 22.64 -1.06
C LEU A 383 -7.21 23.35 0.25
N GLN A 384 -6.54 22.94 1.33
CA GLN A 384 -6.71 23.53 2.65
C GLN A 384 -5.51 23.24 3.55
N LYS A 385 -5.35 24.07 4.57
CA LYS A 385 -4.45 23.80 5.71
C LYS A 385 -5.16 22.86 6.69
N LEU A 386 -4.42 21.92 7.28
CA LEU A 386 -4.90 21.04 8.35
C LEU A 386 -4.87 21.70 9.72
#